data_AF-A0A9X3EKG1-F1
#
_entry.id   AF-A0A9X3EKG1-F1
#
_cell.length_a   1.000
_cell.length_b   1.000
_cell.length_c   1.000
_cell.angle_alpha   90.00
_cell.angle_beta   90.00
_cell.angle_gamma   90.00
#
_symmetry.space_group_name_H-M   'P 1'
#
loop_
_entity.id
_entity.type
_entity.pdbx_description
1 polymer ?
#
loop_
_entity_poly.entity_id
_entity_poly.type
_entity_poly.pdbx_seq_one_letter_code
_entity_poly.pdbx_strand_id
1 'polypeptide(L)'
;MVEEKCPCPDLEVPLDDGIFVLSKTAQLWKYFPQTHDFELLGPADCGLAPSTFSMGVDREGFAWVQYSDMKLRKIDVTDTTQCSDPGFTPLQNGIENFGMAFVSNSADDKCDRIYGNHYNGVANGDMVSEFFSVDPETLAVVPHGLSDYGLAEVTGTGDGRAFLFAGPDPSVLVEVDKATGATIEVTPLPGVKTGGGFAFAFFGGDFYFFTDKESDSTSEVTHLDYDDSDGNGVQDLKVVVEDAPLRIVGAGVSTCAPLIPQ
;
A
#
# COMPACT_ATOMS: atom_id res chain seq x y z
N MET A 1 18.46 25.52 -15.47
CA MET A 1 18.08 24.19 -14.98
C MET A 1 16.80 24.39 -14.22
N VAL A 2 15.72 23.72 -14.60
CA VAL A 2 14.46 23.76 -13.84
C VAL A 2 14.67 22.78 -12.70
N GLU A 3 14.51 23.24 -11.47
CA GLU A 3 14.56 22.39 -10.28
C GLU A 3 13.39 21.40 -10.35
N GLU A 4 13.68 20.11 -10.18
CA GLU A 4 12.65 19.08 -10.19
C GLU A 4 11.75 19.25 -8.96
N LYS A 5 10.45 19.30 -9.18
CA LYS A 5 9.46 19.46 -8.11
C LYS A 5 9.24 18.09 -7.45
N CYS A 6 9.36 18.03 -6.12
CA CYS A 6 9.21 16.80 -5.32
C CYS A 6 10.23 15.70 -5.73
N PRO A 7 11.54 15.96 -5.65
CA PRO A 7 12.57 14.98 -5.99
C PRO A 7 12.57 13.80 -5.01
N CYS A 8 13.08 12.66 -5.44
CA CYS A 8 13.38 11.54 -4.56
C CYS A 8 14.73 11.78 -3.88
N PRO A 9 14.81 11.78 -2.54
CA PRO A 9 16.06 11.88 -1.83
C PRO A 9 16.86 10.58 -1.95
N ASP A 10 18.18 10.70 -1.87
CA ASP A 10 19.08 9.56 -1.66
C ASP A 10 19.15 9.30 -0.14
N LEU A 11 18.60 8.17 0.29
CA LEU A 11 18.46 7.78 1.70
C LEU A 11 19.28 6.52 1.98
N GLU A 12 19.75 6.36 3.22
CA GLU A 12 20.48 5.15 3.65
C GLU A 12 19.64 3.88 3.48
N VAL A 13 18.32 3.97 3.73
CA VAL A 13 17.34 2.95 3.36
C VAL A 13 16.70 3.40 2.06
N PRO A 14 17.06 2.81 0.89
CA PRO A 14 16.58 3.31 -0.39
C PRO A 14 15.08 3.11 -0.55
N LEU A 15 14.47 3.94 -1.40
CA LEU A 15 13.03 3.90 -1.67
C LEU A 15 12.69 3.13 -2.96
N ASP A 16 13.70 2.68 -3.70
CA ASP A 16 13.60 2.19 -5.09
C ASP A 16 14.18 0.78 -5.30
N ASP A 17 14.55 0.07 -4.23
CA ASP A 17 15.12 -1.28 -4.23
C ASP A 17 14.24 -2.31 -3.48
N GLY A 18 13.10 -1.89 -2.91
CA GLY A 18 12.20 -2.80 -2.21
C GLY A 18 10.85 -2.21 -1.81
N ILE A 19 10.06 -3.04 -1.14
CA ILE A 19 8.70 -2.75 -0.66
C ILE A 19 8.74 -2.70 0.86
N PHE A 20 8.26 -1.61 1.47
CA PHE A 20 8.10 -1.57 2.92
C PHE A 20 6.85 -2.37 3.30
N VAL A 21 6.97 -3.23 4.30
CA VAL A 21 5.87 -4.05 4.81
C VAL A 21 5.73 -3.87 6.32
N LEU A 22 4.49 -3.87 6.78
CA LEU A 22 4.10 -3.58 8.15
C LEU A 22 3.48 -4.80 8.81
N SER A 23 4.03 -5.20 9.94
CA SER A 23 3.45 -6.29 10.73
C SER A 23 2.23 -5.81 11.52
N LYS A 24 1.29 -6.74 11.77
CA LYS A 24 0.13 -6.50 12.67
C LYS A 24 0.53 -6.05 14.08
N THR A 25 1.74 -6.41 14.50
CA THR A 25 2.30 -6.17 15.84
C THR A 25 3.26 -4.97 15.88
N ALA A 26 3.11 -4.04 14.93
CA ALA A 26 3.87 -2.79 14.89
C ALA A 26 5.40 -3.00 14.74
N GLN A 27 5.80 -3.74 13.71
CA GLN A 27 7.18 -3.77 13.22
C GLN A 27 7.22 -3.37 11.76
N LEU A 28 8.17 -2.51 11.42
CA LEU A 28 8.45 -2.11 10.04
C LEU A 28 9.57 -2.98 9.48
N TRP A 29 9.32 -3.52 8.29
CA TRP A 29 10.22 -4.38 7.56
C TRP A 29 10.32 -3.91 6.11
N LYS A 30 11.31 -4.43 5.39
CA LYS A 30 11.46 -4.25 3.96
C LYS A 30 11.53 -5.61 3.29
N TYR A 31 10.73 -5.81 2.26
CA TYR A 31 10.74 -6.96 1.38
C TYR A 31 11.49 -6.60 0.10
N PHE A 32 12.39 -7.48 -0.34
CA PHE A 32 13.19 -7.28 -1.54
C PHE A 32 12.69 -8.20 -2.66
N PRO A 33 11.96 -7.67 -3.67
CA PRO A 33 11.39 -8.50 -4.73
C PRO A 33 12.39 -9.35 -5.51
N GLN A 34 13.63 -8.88 -5.68
CA GLN A 34 14.66 -9.58 -6.44
C GLN A 34 15.17 -10.85 -5.74
N THR A 35 15.27 -10.84 -4.41
CA THR A 35 15.83 -11.97 -3.64
C THR A 35 14.76 -12.71 -2.83
N HIS A 36 13.57 -12.12 -2.71
CA HIS A 36 12.48 -12.55 -1.85
C HIS A 36 12.83 -12.58 -0.35
N ASP A 37 13.82 -11.78 0.06
CA ASP A 37 14.24 -11.65 1.45
C ASP A 37 13.44 -10.56 2.20
N PHE A 38 13.43 -10.67 3.52
CA PHE A 38 12.87 -9.68 4.44
C PHE A 38 13.93 -9.16 5.39
N GLU A 39 13.98 -7.85 5.56
CA GLU A 39 14.83 -7.16 6.54
C GLU A 39 13.96 -6.43 7.56
N LEU A 40 14.24 -6.64 8.86
CA LEU A 40 13.61 -5.89 9.93
C LEU A 40 14.28 -4.52 10.04
N LEU A 41 13.52 -3.45 9.82
CA LEU A 41 14.01 -2.09 10.03
C LEU A 41 13.89 -1.68 11.50
N GLY A 42 12.79 -2.04 12.16
CA GLY A 42 12.63 -1.79 13.58
C GLY A 42 11.19 -1.70 14.06
N PRO A 43 10.96 -1.25 15.31
CA PRO A 43 9.62 -1.06 15.85
C PRO A 43 8.87 0.06 15.12
N ALA A 44 7.56 -0.08 15.07
CA ALA A 44 6.61 0.88 14.51
C ALA A 44 5.44 1.08 15.50
N ASP A 45 5.68 1.09 16.82
CA ASP A 45 4.60 1.17 17.82
C ASP A 45 4.12 2.59 18.09
N CYS A 46 5.00 3.59 17.95
CA CYS A 46 4.71 5.01 18.13
C CYS A 46 3.97 5.37 19.43
N GLY A 47 4.17 4.59 20.49
CA GLY A 47 3.44 4.74 21.76
C GLY A 47 1.93 4.47 21.68
N LEU A 48 1.45 3.85 20.60
CA LEU A 48 0.09 3.38 20.43
C LEU A 48 0.00 1.87 20.72
N ALA A 49 -1.22 1.40 21.01
CA ALA A 49 -1.44 -0.04 21.14
C ALA A 49 -1.12 -0.71 19.78
N PRO A 50 -0.42 -1.86 19.77
CA PRO A 50 0.40 -2.30 18.64
C PRO A 50 -0.39 -2.77 17.41
N SER A 51 -1.72 -2.83 17.46
CA SER A 51 -2.53 -3.30 16.34
C SER A 51 -2.54 -2.26 15.22
N THR A 52 -1.70 -2.48 14.22
CA THR A 52 -1.66 -1.71 12.97
C THR A 52 -2.81 -2.10 12.04
N PHE A 53 -3.11 -1.23 11.06
CA PHE A 53 -4.18 -1.42 10.09
C PHE A 53 -3.69 -1.36 8.64
N SER A 54 -3.11 -0.24 8.19
CA SER A 54 -2.56 -0.07 6.82
C SER A 54 -1.37 0.89 6.84
N MET A 55 -0.65 0.98 5.72
CA MET A 55 0.57 1.79 5.59
C MET A 55 0.76 2.33 4.17
N GLY A 56 1.15 3.60 4.04
CA GLY A 56 1.76 4.16 2.83
C GLY A 56 3.13 4.76 3.14
N VAL A 57 4.03 4.85 2.16
CA VAL A 57 5.37 5.47 2.33
C VAL A 57 5.48 6.68 1.43
N ASP A 58 5.87 7.83 1.99
CA ASP A 58 6.01 9.08 1.21
C ASP A 58 7.36 9.17 0.47
N ARG A 59 7.53 10.22 -0.33
CA ARG A 59 8.78 10.48 -1.07
C ARG A 59 9.94 10.92 -0.18
N GLU A 60 9.68 11.32 1.06
CA GLU A 60 10.72 11.77 1.99
C GLU A 60 11.24 10.63 2.88
N GLY A 61 10.72 9.41 2.71
CA GLY A 61 11.13 8.25 3.51
C GLY A 61 10.41 8.16 4.85
N PHE A 62 9.18 8.67 4.95
CA PHE A 62 8.33 8.38 6.10
C PHE A 62 7.27 7.34 5.76
N ALA A 63 7.22 6.28 6.55
CA ALA A 63 6.08 5.38 6.62
C ALA A 63 4.95 6.04 7.42
N TRP A 64 3.82 6.25 6.77
CA TRP A 64 2.58 6.69 7.39
C TRP A 64 1.78 5.44 7.75
N VAL A 65 1.62 5.20 9.05
CA VAL A 65 0.98 4.00 9.57
C VAL A 65 -0.34 4.36 10.21
N GLN A 66 -1.42 3.70 9.78
CA GLN A 66 -2.71 3.72 10.49
C GLN A 66 -2.78 2.59 11.50
N TYR A 67 -3.26 2.89 12.70
CA TYR A 67 -3.55 1.91 13.74
C TYR A 67 -5.04 1.59 13.80
N SER A 68 -5.40 0.50 14.45
CA SER A 68 -6.80 0.09 14.61
C SER A 68 -7.64 1.03 15.48
N ASP A 69 -7.02 2.05 16.10
CA ASP A 69 -7.72 3.16 16.75
C ASP A 69 -7.90 4.38 15.81
N MET A 70 -7.70 4.16 14.50
CA MET A 70 -7.84 5.12 13.39
C MET A 70 -6.83 6.26 13.36
N LYS A 71 -5.87 6.32 14.30
CA LYS A 71 -4.81 7.34 14.28
C LYS A 71 -3.76 7.03 13.23
N LEU A 72 -3.16 8.08 12.67
CA LEU A 72 -1.98 8.01 11.82
C LEU A 72 -0.72 8.38 12.60
N ARG A 73 0.41 7.76 12.23
CA ARG A 73 1.76 8.12 12.71
C ARG A 73 2.73 8.14 11.55
N LYS A 74 3.71 9.06 11.60
CA LYS A 74 4.83 9.11 10.66
C LYS A 74 6.06 8.48 11.33
N ILE A 75 6.70 7.55 10.63
CA ILE A 75 7.89 6.83 11.09
C ILE A 75 8.98 7.02 10.04
N ASP A 76 10.16 7.48 10.44
CA ASP A 76 11.32 7.54 9.54
C ASP A 76 11.79 6.11 9.22
N VAL A 77 11.90 5.78 7.94
CA VAL A 77 12.32 4.43 7.51
C VAL A 77 13.81 4.17 7.76
N THR A 78 14.62 5.22 7.96
CA THR A 78 16.05 5.15 8.26
C THR A 78 16.35 5.09 9.76
N ASP A 79 15.44 5.60 10.60
CA ASP A 79 15.47 5.47 12.05
C ASP A 79 14.06 5.31 12.60
N THR A 80 13.60 4.07 12.74
CA THR A 80 12.22 3.79 13.16
C THR A 80 11.91 4.20 14.60
N THR A 81 12.92 4.65 15.38
CA THR A 81 12.69 5.27 16.69
C THR A 81 12.17 6.71 16.57
N GLN A 82 12.37 7.36 15.42
CA GLN A 82 11.75 8.64 15.09
C GLN A 82 10.32 8.42 14.63
N CYS A 83 9.41 8.43 15.61
CA CYS A 83 7.98 8.44 15.33
C CYS A 83 7.31 9.73 15.81
N SER A 84 6.45 10.28 14.95
CA SER A 84 5.70 11.51 15.22
C SER A 84 4.21 11.39 14.92
N ASP A 85 3.41 12.17 15.65
CA ASP A 85 2.00 12.38 15.34
C ASP A 85 1.89 13.53 14.33
N PRO A 86 1.44 13.29 13.07
CA PRO A 86 1.27 14.36 12.12
C PRO A 86 0.12 15.31 12.51
N GLY A 87 -0.80 14.88 13.38
CA GLY A 87 -1.99 15.66 13.76
C GLY A 87 -3.25 15.28 12.98
N PHE A 88 -3.25 14.12 12.31
CA PHE A 88 -4.43 13.63 11.59
C PHE A 88 -5.58 13.39 12.57
N THR A 89 -6.73 13.99 12.30
CA THR A 89 -7.95 13.79 13.10
C THR A 89 -8.75 12.62 12.52
N PRO A 90 -8.99 11.53 13.28
CA PRO A 90 -9.81 10.42 12.81
C PRO A 90 -11.27 10.80 12.54
N LEU A 91 -12.01 9.94 11.82
CA LEU A 91 -13.45 10.08 11.53
C LEU A 91 -13.84 11.33 10.73
N GLN A 92 -12.88 11.93 10.03
CA GLN A 92 -13.20 12.93 9.00
C GLN A 92 -14.11 12.29 7.95
N ASN A 93 -15.23 12.97 7.63
CA ASN A 93 -16.25 12.48 6.70
C ASN A 93 -16.87 11.12 7.08
N GLY A 94 -16.73 10.66 8.33
CA GLY A 94 -17.25 9.35 8.76
C GLY A 94 -16.40 8.16 8.32
N ILE A 95 -15.20 8.39 7.77
CA ILE A 95 -14.28 7.33 7.36
C ILE A 95 -13.53 6.81 8.59
N GLU A 96 -13.63 5.50 8.83
CA GLU A 96 -12.94 4.80 9.91
C GLU A 96 -11.52 4.38 9.49
N ASN A 97 -11.19 3.09 9.61
CA ASN A 97 -9.96 2.52 9.10
C ASN A 97 -10.05 2.35 7.57
N PHE A 98 -8.91 2.46 6.89
CA PHE A 98 -8.86 2.44 5.43
C PHE A 98 -7.54 1.86 4.93
N GLY A 99 -7.59 1.19 3.79
CA GLY A 99 -6.40 0.84 3.04
C GLY A 99 -5.81 2.09 2.39
N MET A 100 -4.49 2.25 2.33
CA MET A 100 -3.88 3.47 1.80
C MET A 100 -2.53 3.28 1.11
N ALA A 101 -2.23 4.19 0.18
CA ALA A 101 -0.89 4.39 -0.36
C ALA A 101 -0.65 5.83 -0.81
N PHE A 102 0.62 6.21 -0.94
CA PHE A 102 0.99 7.42 -1.66
C PHE A 102 0.91 7.17 -3.17
N VAL A 103 0.36 8.15 -3.89
CA VAL A 103 0.23 8.10 -5.35
C VAL A 103 0.64 9.45 -5.94
N SER A 104 1.53 9.46 -6.92
CA SER A 104 1.94 10.70 -7.59
C SER A 104 0.74 11.38 -8.24
N ASN A 105 0.75 12.70 -8.37
CA ASN A 105 -0.30 13.45 -9.04
C ASN A 105 -0.41 12.99 -10.50
N SER A 106 0.72 12.88 -11.20
CA SER A 106 0.83 12.32 -12.55
C SER A 106 2.28 11.97 -12.91
N ALA A 107 2.49 11.46 -14.13
CA ALA A 107 3.83 11.31 -14.70
C ALA A 107 4.63 12.63 -14.76
N ASP A 108 3.95 13.78 -14.91
CA ASP A 108 4.57 15.10 -15.03
C ASP A 108 4.64 15.88 -13.71
N ASP A 109 3.72 15.63 -12.76
CA ASP A 109 3.74 16.20 -11.41
C ASP A 109 4.01 15.09 -10.39
N LYS A 110 5.27 14.99 -9.98
CA LYS A 110 5.78 13.92 -9.12
C LYS A 110 5.38 14.02 -7.67
N CYS A 111 4.89 15.19 -7.23
CA CYS A 111 4.33 15.32 -5.89
C CYS A 111 3.18 14.34 -5.70
N ASP A 112 3.04 13.83 -4.49
CA ASP A 112 2.10 12.76 -4.19
C ASP A 112 1.20 13.10 -3.02
N ARG A 113 0.20 12.25 -2.84
CA ARG A 113 -0.75 12.34 -1.76
C ARG A 113 -1.24 10.95 -1.39
N ILE A 114 -1.75 10.82 -0.18
CA ILE A 114 -2.35 9.58 0.29
C ILE A 114 -3.68 9.39 -0.41
N TYR A 115 -3.86 8.28 -1.09
CA TYR A 115 -5.16 7.79 -1.54
C TYR A 115 -5.63 6.68 -0.61
N GLY A 116 -6.93 6.67 -0.33
CA GLY A 116 -7.53 5.74 0.60
C GLY A 116 -8.85 5.16 0.09
N ASN A 117 -9.11 3.93 0.51
CA ASN A 117 -10.40 3.27 0.34
C ASN A 117 -10.89 2.81 1.71
N HIS A 118 -12.10 3.23 2.09
CA HIS A 118 -12.67 2.93 3.40
C HIS A 118 -12.86 1.42 3.57
N TYR A 119 -12.46 0.90 4.73
CA TYR A 119 -12.77 -0.47 5.12
C TYR A 119 -14.12 -0.48 5.84
N ASN A 120 -15.13 -1.08 5.22
CA ASN A 120 -16.48 -1.21 5.79
C ASN A 120 -16.98 -2.67 5.87
N GLY A 121 -16.13 -3.63 5.47
CA GLY A 121 -16.42 -5.06 5.53
C GLY A 121 -17.32 -5.58 4.41
N VAL A 122 -17.78 -4.74 3.48
CA VAL A 122 -18.48 -5.17 2.27
C VAL A 122 -17.45 -5.63 1.24
N ALA A 123 -17.37 -6.93 0.99
CA ALA A 123 -16.42 -7.51 0.02
C ALA A 123 -16.46 -6.81 -1.34
N ASN A 124 -17.65 -6.72 -1.94
CA ASN A 124 -17.87 -6.05 -3.20
C ASN A 124 -19.36 -5.69 -3.41
N GLY A 125 -19.61 -4.69 -4.26
CA GLY A 125 -20.94 -4.27 -4.71
C GLY A 125 -20.87 -2.93 -5.44
N ASP A 126 -21.92 -2.52 -6.14
CA ASP A 126 -21.94 -1.24 -6.87
C ASP A 126 -21.83 -0.06 -5.90
N MET A 127 -20.78 0.76 -6.03
CA MET A 127 -20.57 2.01 -5.28
C MET A 127 -20.72 1.83 -3.75
N VAL A 128 -20.01 0.87 -3.17
CA VAL A 128 -20.19 0.45 -1.75
C VAL A 128 -19.20 1.05 -0.77
N SER A 129 -18.11 1.69 -1.21
CA SER A 129 -17.09 2.19 -0.28
C SER A 129 -16.52 3.54 -0.67
N GLU A 130 -16.28 4.42 0.30
CA GLU A 130 -15.71 5.75 0.08
C GLU A 130 -14.27 5.67 -0.43
N PHE A 131 -14.05 6.23 -1.62
CA PHE A 131 -12.73 6.47 -2.19
C PHE A 131 -12.37 7.96 -2.06
N PHE A 132 -11.22 8.24 -1.49
CA PHE A 132 -10.82 9.58 -1.08
C PHE A 132 -9.31 9.75 -1.13
N SER A 133 -8.86 10.95 -0.81
CA SER A 133 -7.45 11.20 -0.54
C SER A 133 -7.24 12.04 0.70
N VAL A 134 -6.06 11.96 1.29
CA VAL A 134 -5.62 12.84 2.37
C VAL A 134 -4.50 13.72 1.84
N ASP A 135 -4.66 15.03 1.99
CA ASP A 135 -3.60 16.00 1.71
C ASP A 135 -2.52 15.89 2.81
N PRO A 136 -1.25 15.60 2.48
CA PRO A 136 -0.22 15.31 3.48
C PRO A 136 0.23 16.55 4.28
N GLU A 137 -0.05 17.76 3.81
CA GLU A 137 0.31 19.00 4.50
C GLU A 137 -0.80 19.45 5.47
N THR A 138 -2.04 19.41 5.01
CA THR A 138 -3.22 19.89 5.75
C THR A 138 -3.93 18.79 6.53
N LEU A 139 -3.68 17.53 6.18
CA LEU A 139 -4.29 16.32 6.77
C LEU A 139 -5.81 16.25 6.59
N ALA A 140 -6.34 17.03 5.65
CA ALA A 140 -7.74 17.04 5.30
C ALA A 140 -8.09 15.85 4.41
N VAL A 141 -9.17 15.15 4.77
CA VAL A 141 -9.80 14.16 3.88
C VAL A 141 -10.57 14.89 2.78
N VAL A 142 -10.26 14.53 1.53
CA VAL A 142 -10.92 15.03 0.31
C VAL A 142 -11.65 13.85 -0.35
N PRO A 143 -12.99 13.80 -0.29
CA PRO A 143 -13.77 12.77 -0.98
C PRO A 143 -13.66 12.89 -2.50
N HIS A 144 -13.52 11.75 -3.19
CA HIS A 144 -13.53 11.67 -4.66
C HIS A 144 -14.81 11.02 -5.19
N GLY A 145 -15.19 9.89 -4.60
CA GLY A 145 -16.39 9.16 -4.98
C GLY A 145 -16.48 7.82 -4.26
N LEU A 146 -17.04 6.81 -4.92
CA LEU A 146 -17.27 5.50 -4.34
C LEU A 146 -16.62 4.42 -5.22
N SER A 147 -15.96 3.46 -4.59
CA SER A 147 -15.46 2.24 -5.21
C SER A 147 -16.44 1.08 -5.03
N ASP A 148 -16.24 0.03 -5.81
CA ASP A 148 -17.07 -1.18 -5.74
C ASP A 148 -16.62 -2.18 -4.65
N TYR A 149 -15.65 -1.79 -3.81
CA TYR A 149 -14.96 -2.72 -2.89
C TYR A 149 -14.71 -2.07 -1.53
N GLY A 150 -15.36 -2.57 -0.47
CA GLY A 150 -15.20 -2.12 0.91
C GLY A 150 -14.32 -3.02 1.79
N LEU A 151 -13.79 -4.11 1.21
CA LEU A 151 -12.70 -4.91 1.75
C LEU A 151 -11.54 -4.82 0.75
N ALA A 152 -10.77 -3.75 0.85
CA ALA A 152 -9.69 -3.47 -0.10
C ALA A 152 -8.54 -2.69 0.53
N GLU A 153 -7.32 -3.02 0.10
CA GLU A 153 -6.11 -2.20 0.31
C GLU A 153 -5.84 -1.35 -0.94
N VAL A 154 -5.06 -0.27 -0.80
CA VAL A 154 -4.71 0.64 -1.90
C VAL A 154 -3.22 0.59 -2.16
N THR A 155 -2.82 0.55 -3.44
CA THR A 155 -1.44 0.87 -3.86
C THR A 155 -1.48 1.86 -5.01
N GLY A 156 -0.35 2.51 -5.29
CA GLY A 156 -0.24 3.37 -6.45
C GLY A 156 1.19 3.54 -6.93
N THR A 157 1.33 4.33 -7.98
CA THR A 157 2.55 4.36 -8.81
C THR A 157 3.09 5.77 -9.00
N GLY A 158 4.37 5.87 -9.39
CA GLY A 158 5.06 7.14 -9.69
C GLY A 158 4.64 7.84 -11.00
N ASP A 159 3.79 7.19 -11.82
CA ASP A 159 3.09 7.78 -12.97
C ASP A 159 1.64 8.18 -12.65
N GLY A 160 1.16 7.87 -11.44
CA GLY A 160 -0.09 8.38 -10.91
C GLY A 160 -1.30 7.46 -11.12
N ARG A 161 -1.11 6.15 -11.30
CA ARG A 161 -2.18 5.14 -11.28
C ARG A 161 -2.43 4.69 -9.85
N ALA A 162 -3.67 4.32 -9.54
CA ALA A 162 -4.06 3.75 -8.25
C ALA A 162 -4.78 2.43 -8.47
N PHE A 163 -4.54 1.50 -7.56
CA PHE A 163 -5.10 0.16 -7.63
C PHE A 163 -5.67 -0.24 -6.28
N LEU A 164 -6.60 -1.18 -6.32
CA LEU A 164 -7.14 -1.87 -5.17
C LEU A 164 -6.78 -3.35 -5.23
N PHE A 165 -6.41 -3.90 -4.09
CA PHE A 165 -6.44 -5.35 -3.88
C PHE A 165 -7.68 -5.67 -3.06
N ALA A 166 -8.67 -6.31 -3.69
CA ALA A 166 -9.98 -6.52 -3.11
C ALA A 166 -10.37 -8.00 -3.11
N GLY A 167 -11.17 -8.44 -2.15
CA GLY A 167 -11.52 -9.87 -2.01
C GLY A 167 -12.56 -10.13 -0.92
N PRO A 168 -12.96 -11.40 -0.72
CA PRO A 168 -11.99 -12.24 -0.02
C PRO A 168 -11.49 -13.51 -0.73
N ASP A 169 -12.28 -14.16 -1.58
CA ASP A 169 -11.89 -15.40 -2.28
C ASP A 169 -12.82 -15.69 -3.49
N PRO A 170 -12.32 -15.64 -4.75
CA PRO A 170 -11.00 -15.16 -5.13
C PRO A 170 -10.89 -13.65 -4.93
N SER A 171 -9.68 -13.19 -4.66
CA SER A 171 -9.36 -11.78 -4.72
C SER A 171 -9.14 -11.28 -6.15
N VAL A 172 -9.12 -9.96 -6.32
CA VAL A 172 -8.95 -9.26 -7.59
C VAL A 172 -8.01 -8.08 -7.40
N LEU A 173 -7.25 -7.77 -8.44
CA LEU A 173 -6.57 -6.50 -8.61
C LEU A 173 -7.47 -5.58 -9.44
N VAL A 174 -7.65 -4.35 -9.00
CA VAL A 174 -8.56 -3.39 -9.65
C VAL A 174 -7.81 -2.11 -9.92
N GLU A 175 -7.70 -1.68 -11.16
CA GLU A 175 -7.30 -0.30 -11.45
C GLU A 175 -8.51 0.62 -11.23
N VAL A 176 -8.30 1.73 -10.52
CA VAL A 176 -9.37 2.70 -10.26
C VAL A 176 -9.00 4.09 -10.77
N ASP A 177 -10.01 4.80 -11.25
CA ASP A 177 -9.89 6.21 -11.59
C ASP A 177 -9.70 7.02 -10.30
N LYS A 178 -8.52 7.61 -10.13
CA LYS A 178 -8.16 8.39 -8.93
C LYS A 178 -9.07 9.60 -8.66
N ALA A 179 -9.78 10.12 -9.65
CA ALA A 179 -10.62 11.31 -9.47
C ALA A 179 -12.03 10.94 -8.99
N THR A 180 -12.45 9.69 -9.17
CA THR A 180 -13.84 9.26 -8.95
C THR A 180 -13.98 8.00 -8.11
N GLY A 181 -12.92 7.19 -7.97
CA GLY A 181 -12.96 5.86 -7.37
C GLY A 181 -13.58 4.78 -8.25
N ALA A 182 -13.96 5.11 -9.49
CA ALA A 182 -14.61 4.18 -10.40
C ALA A 182 -13.63 3.11 -10.92
N THR A 183 -14.13 1.89 -11.06
CA THR A 183 -13.39 0.76 -11.65
C THR A 183 -13.01 1.04 -13.11
N ILE A 184 -11.73 0.94 -13.45
CA ILE A 184 -11.19 1.00 -14.82
C ILE A 184 -11.01 -0.41 -15.38
N GLU A 185 -10.29 -1.26 -14.65
CA GLU A 185 -9.96 -2.62 -15.06
C GLU A 185 -9.98 -3.55 -13.85
N VAL A 186 -10.37 -4.81 -14.07
CA VAL A 186 -10.37 -5.86 -13.03
C VAL A 186 -9.57 -7.04 -13.55
N THR A 187 -8.47 -7.36 -12.86
CA THR A 187 -7.63 -8.52 -13.10
C THR A 187 -7.92 -9.60 -12.05
N PRO A 188 -8.46 -10.76 -12.44
CA PRO A 188 -8.70 -11.86 -11.51
C PRO A 188 -7.40 -12.43 -10.93
N LEU A 189 -7.38 -12.77 -9.64
CA LEU A 189 -6.24 -13.39 -8.96
C LEU A 189 -6.61 -14.82 -8.52
N PRO A 190 -6.69 -15.80 -9.43
CA PRO A 190 -7.13 -17.14 -9.11
C PRO A 190 -6.21 -17.79 -8.06
N GLY A 191 -6.82 -18.29 -6.97
CA GLY A 191 -6.09 -18.94 -5.88
C GLY A 191 -5.58 -17.99 -4.80
N VAL A 192 -5.58 -16.67 -5.04
CA VAL A 192 -5.21 -15.66 -4.04
C VAL A 192 -6.44 -15.29 -3.22
N LYS A 193 -6.31 -15.32 -1.90
CA LYS A 193 -7.39 -15.04 -0.94
C LYS A 193 -6.92 -14.02 0.07
N THR A 194 -7.75 -13.04 0.38
CA THR A 194 -7.49 -12.16 1.52
C THR A 194 -7.92 -12.88 2.79
N GLY A 195 -6.99 -13.10 3.72
CA GLY A 195 -7.31 -13.58 5.06
C GLY A 195 -7.46 -12.43 6.05
N GLY A 196 -7.18 -12.67 7.34
CA GLY A 196 -7.34 -11.64 8.38
C GLY A 196 -6.27 -10.54 8.35
N GLY A 197 -5.22 -10.73 7.57
CA GLY A 197 -4.17 -9.79 7.24
C GLY A 197 -3.83 -9.90 5.77
N PHE A 198 -3.98 -8.79 5.06
CA PHE A 198 -3.64 -8.70 3.65
C PHE A 198 -3.12 -7.31 3.33
N ALA A 199 -2.19 -7.23 2.37
CA ALA A 199 -1.66 -6.00 1.82
C ALA A 199 -1.13 -6.28 0.42
N PHE A 200 -0.80 -5.25 -0.34
CA PHE A 200 -0.14 -5.41 -1.62
C PHE A 200 0.63 -4.14 -1.99
N ALA A 201 1.58 -4.29 -2.90
CA ALA A 201 2.27 -3.13 -3.46
C ALA A 201 2.62 -3.36 -4.93
N PHE A 202 2.62 -2.26 -5.68
CA PHE A 202 3.26 -2.19 -6.99
C PHE A 202 4.76 -2.01 -6.83
N PHE A 203 5.57 -2.71 -7.61
CA PHE A 203 7.01 -2.46 -7.70
C PHE A 203 7.58 -2.95 -9.03
N GLY A 204 8.28 -2.09 -9.75
CA GLY A 204 9.06 -2.48 -10.93
C GLY A 204 8.23 -3.04 -12.08
N GLY A 205 6.98 -2.61 -12.26
CA GLY A 205 6.07 -3.13 -13.29
C GLY A 205 5.07 -4.16 -12.79
N ASP A 206 5.32 -4.73 -11.59
CA ASP A 206 4.62 -5.89 -11.06
C ASP A 206 3.85 -5.61 -9.78
N PHE A 207 3.02 -6.58 -9.38
CA PHE A 207 2.32 -6.55 -8.09
C PHE A 207 2.74 -7.70 -7.17
N TYR A 208 2.88 -7.37 -5.90
CA TYR A 208 3.19 -8.33 -4.83
C TYR A 208 2.07 -8.29 -3.81
N PHE A 209 1.40 -9.43 -3.65
CA PHE A 209 0.28 -9.63 -2.74
C PHE A 209 0.76 -10.38 -1.50
N PHE A 210 0.54 -9.76 -0.34
CA PHE A 210 0.88 -10.33 0.96
C PHE A 210 -0.42 -10.79 1.62
N THR A 211 -0.57 -12.09 1.85
CA THR A 211 -1.79 -12.64 2.45
C THR A 211 -1.45 -13.61 3.58
N ASP A 212 -2.23 -13.66 4.65
CA ASP A 212 -1.90 -14.51 5.80
C ASP A 212 -2.36 -15.97 5.68
N LYS A 213 -3.09 -16.37 4.62
CA LYS A 213 -3.67 -17.72 4.47
C LYS A 213 -4.43 -18.20 5.73
N GLU A 214 -5.05 -17.30 6.50
CA GLU A 214 -5.68 -17.61 7.80
C GLU A 214 -4.67 -17.99 8.91
N SER A 215 -3.39 -17.68 8.74
CA SER A 215 -2.35 -17.72 9.78
C SER A 215 -2.39 -16.46 10.62
N ASP A 216 -2.30 -16.60 11.94
CA ASP A 216 -2.19 -15.44 12.83
C ASP A 216 -0.75 -14.87 12.93
N SER A 217 0.25 -15.52 12.32
CA SER A 217 1.67 -15.22 12.56
C SER A 217 2.56 -15.04 11.34
N THR A 218 2.14 -15.52 10.17
CA THR A 218 2.94 -15.54 8.94
C THR A 218 2.13 -15.05 7.75
N SER A 219 2.80 -14.73 6.65
CA SER A 219 2.17 -14.38 5.38
C SER A 219 2.82 -15.14 4.22
N GLU A 220 2.07 -15.34 3.14
CA GLU A 220 2.56 -15.71 1.83
C GLU A 220 2.78 -14.45 0.98
N VAL A 221 3.76 -14.50 0.07
CA VAL A 221 3.91 -13.53 -1.02
C VAL A 221 3.55 -14.19 -2.35
N THR A 222 2.53 -13.65 -3.02
CA THR A 222 2.20 -13.95 -4.42
C THR A 222 2.64 -12.81 -5.32
N HIS A 223 3.40 -13.11 -6.36
CA HIS A 223 3.85 -12.18 -7.39
C HIS A 223 2.98 -12.31 -8.64
N LEU A 224 2.55 -11.18 -9.17
CA LEU A 224 1.93 -11.05 -10.49
C LEU A 224 2.90 -10.30 -11.41
N ASP A 225 3.39 -10.99 -12.44
CA ASP A 225 4.07 -10.41 -13.59
C ASP A 225 3.04 -9.64 -14.40
N TYR A 226 2.88 -8.35 -14.10
CA TYR A 226 1.76 -7.56 -14.61
C TYR A 226 2.11 -6.89 -15.94
N ASP A 227 3.36 -6.52 -16.13
CA ASP A 227 3.85 -5.90 -17.36
C ASP A 227 4.27 -6.91 -18.44
N ASP A 228 4.14 -8.23 -18.16
CA ASP A 228 4.54 -9.33 -19.06
C ASP A 228 6.02 -9.19 -19.44
N SER A 229 6.85 -8.94 -18.43
CA SER A 229 8.29 -8.67 -18.59
C SER A 229 9.06 -9.82 -19.24
N ASP A 230 8.57 -11.06 -19.10
CA ASP A 230 9.15 -12.24 -19.75
C ASP A 230 8.69 -12.42 -21.22
N GLY A 231 7.71 -11.63 -21.66
CA GLY A 231 7.18 -11.59 -23.03
C GLY A 231 6.46 -12.87 -23.46
N ASN A 232 5.92 -13.64 -22.51
CA ASN A 232 5.20 -14.88 -22.78
C ASN A 232 3.74 -14.63 -23.20
N GLY A 233 3.25 -13.39 -23.09
CA GLY A 233 1.92 -12.95 -23.51
C GLY A 233 0.83 -13.21 -22.46
N VAL A 234 1.18 -13.57 -21.23
CA VAL A 234 0.26 -13.77 -20.12
C VAL A 234 0.82 -13.16 -18.82
N GLN A 235 -0.08 -12.58 -18.01
CA GLN A 235 0.28 -12.12 -16.68
C GLN A 235 0.40 -13.32 -15.74
N ASP A 236 1.62 -13.72 -15.40
CA ASP A 236 1.90 -14.89 -14.58
C ASP A 236 1.66 -14.59 -13.09
N LEU A 237 0.89 -15.45 -12.42
CA LEU A 237 0.63 -15.35 -10.98
C LEU A 237 1.29 -16.52 -10.24
N LYS A 238 2.27 -16.23 -9.39
CA LYS A 238 3.12 -17.24 -8.73
C LYS A 238 3.32 -16.93 -7.25
N VAL A 239 3.21 -17.96 -6.41
CA VAL A 239 3.68 -17.88 -5.02
C VAL A 239 5.20 -17.89 -5.03
N VAL A 240 5.81 -16.84 -4.49
CA VAL A 240 7.27 -16.67 -4.43
C VAL A 240 7.84 -16.83 -3.02
N VAL A 241 7.01 -16.64 -1.99
CA VAL A 241 7.35 -16.92 -0.59
C VAL A 241 6.17 -17.59 0.08
N GLU A 242 6.35 -18.80 0.59
CA GLU A 242 5.28 -19.55 1.28
C GLU A 242 5.06 -19.06 2.73
N ASP A 243 6.16 -18.72 3.43
CA ASP A 243 6.19 -18.38 4.85
C ASP A 243 7.11 -17.18 5.13
N ALA A 244 6.55 -15.98 5.08
CA ALA A 244 7.19 -14.74 5.53
C ALA A 244 7.29 -14.71 7.08
N PRO A 245 8.31 -14.03 7.65
CA PRO A 245 8.60 -14.08 9.09
C PRO A 245 7.61 -13.29 9.97
N LEU A 246 6.54 -12.75 9.38
CA LEU A 246 5.57 -11.87 10.01
C LEU A 246 4.20 -12.01 9.33
N ARG A 247 3.15 -11.66 10.07
CA ARG A 247 1.82 -11.38 9.51
C ARG A 247 1.76 -9.94 9.03
N ILE A 248 1.65 -9.76 7.72
CA ILE A 248 1.65 -8.46 7.04
C ILE A 248 0.22 -7.92 6.95
N VAL A 249 0.04 -6.64 7.31
CA VAL A 249 -1.25 -5.92 7.18
C VAL A 249 -1.14 -4.57 6.49
N GLY A 250 0.08 -4.14 6.18
CA GLY A 250 0.30 -2.95 5.35
C GLY A 250 1.50 -3.19 4.45
N ALA A 251 1.45 -2.65 3.24
CA ALA A 251 2.55 -2.65 2.30
C ALA A 251 2.54 -1.31 1.57
N GLY A 252 3.69 -0.66 1.52
CA GLY A 252 3.81 0.66 0.92
C GLY A 252 5.11 0.76 0.14
N VAL A 253 5.02 1.35 -1.04
CA VAL A 253 6.18 1.87 -1.77
C VAL A 253 6.09 3.38 -1.77
N SER A 254 7.25 4.02 -1.81
CA SER A 254 7.32 5.42 -2.19
C SER A 254 6.96 5.54 -3.67
N THR A 255 6.43 6.68 -4.09
CA THR A 255 6.26 6.99 -5.52
C THR A 255 7.61 7.20 -6.26
N CYS A 256 8.72 7.03 -5.54
CA CYS A 256 10.08 6.89 -6.05
C CYS A 256 10.42 5.49 -6.54
N ALA A 257 9.61 4.48 -6.22
CA ALA A 257 9.82 3.11 -6.66
C ALA A 257 9.80 2.99 -8.19
N PRO A 258 10.55 2.03 -8.77
CA PRO A 258 10.63 1.85 -10.21
C PRO A 258 9.27 1.49 -10.82
N LEU A 259 9.00 2.00 -12.02
CA LEU A 259 7.81 1.68 -12.82
C LEU A 259 8.00 0.48 -13.75
N ILE A 260 9.24 0.05 -13.96
CA ILE A 260 9.65 -1.02 -14.88
C ILE A 260 10.71 -1.89 -14.19
N PRO A 261 10.93 -3.12 -14.68
CA PRO A 261 11.93 -4.02 -14.11
C PRO A 261 13.32 -3.37 -14.11
N GLN A 262 14.07 -3.58 -13.02
CA GLN A 262 15.45 -3.11 -12.86
C GLN A 262 16.48 -4.14 -13.35
#